data_AF-A0A4Q6EVS1-F1
#
_entry.id   AF-A0A4Q6EVS1-F1
#
_cell.length_a   1.000
_cell.length_b   1.000
_cell.length_c   1.000
_cell.angle_alpha   90.00
_cell.angle_beta   90.00
_cell.angle_gamma   90.00
#
_symmetry.space_group_name_H-M   'P 1'
#
loop_
_entity.id
_entity.type
_entity.pdbx_description
1 polymer ?
#
loop_
_entity_poly.entity_id
_entity_poly.type
_entity_poly.pdbx_seq_one_letter_code
_entity_poly.pdbx_strand_id
1 'polypeptide(L)'
;MALLLTFLTTTLLQAAPAPWSCSANGMEPGFNGGFGRRREVQGPSAATLRQAQARAIQACMGSGLLACGVSSCSRLPFLTR
;
A
#
# COMPACT_ATOMS: atom_id res chain seq x y z
N MET A 1 36.83 -28.08 4.94
CA MET A 1 36.12 -27.37 6.04
C MET A 1 36.14 -25.87 5.75
N ALA A 2 35.18 -25.38 4.96
CA ALA A 2 34.86 -23.96 4.76
C ALA A 2 33.59 -23.94 3.90
N LEU A 3 32.75 -22.90 4.03
CA LEU A 3 31.46 -22.69 3.34
C LEU A 3 30.19 -23.09 4.10
N LEU A 4 30.26 -23.18 5.43
CA LEU A 4 29.07 -23.08 6.31
C LEU A 4 28.65 -21.61 6.58
N LEU A 5 29.33 -20.62 5.98
CA LEU A 5 29.20 -19.20 6.35
C LEU A 5 28.35 -18.34 5.40
N THR A 6 27.86 -18.87 4.27
CA THR A 6 27.02 -18.10 3.33
C THR A 6 25.53 -18.09 3.66
N PHE A 7 25.11 -18.76 4.73
CA PHE A 7 23.69 -18.82 5.16
C PHE A 7 23.30 -17.77 6.22
N LEU A 8 24.22 -16.90 6.65
CA LEU A 8 24.01 -16.08 7.86
C LEU A 8 23.73 -14.59 7.64
N THR A 9 23.67 -14.08 6.41
CA THR A 9 23.53 -12.63 6.15
C THR A 9 22.22 -12.19 5.47
N THR A 10 21.33 -13.10 5.09
CA THR A 10 20.00 -12.75 4.53
C THR A 10 18.89 -12.66 5.58
N THR A 11 19.21 -12.77 6.87
CA THR A 11 18.25 -12.77 7.99
C THR A 11 18.02 -11.39 8.60
N LEU A 12 18.07 -10.28 7.85
CA LEU A 12 17.71 -8.95 8.36
C LEU A 12 17.04 -8.04 7.32
N LEU A 13 16.17 -8.57 6.45
CA LEU A 13 15.01 -7.76 6.03
C LEU A 13 13.99 -7.84 7.17
N GLN A 14 14.29 -7.08 8.22
CA GLN A 14 13.36 -6.69 9.24
C GLN A 14 12.29 -5.85 8.54
N ALA A 15 11.33 -6.53 7.93
CA ALA A 15 10.08 -5.95 7.47
C ALA A 15 9.44 -5.36 8.71
N ALA A 16 9.79 -4.09 8.99
CA ALA A 16 9.22 -3.35 10.10
C ALA A 16 7.70 -3.53 10.01
N PRO A 17 7.03 -3.92 11.12
CA PRO A 17 5.62 -4.19 11.09
C PRO A 17 4.93 -2.92 10.62
N ALA A 18 4.35 -2.96 9.44
CA ALA A 18 3.66 -1.85 8.84
C ALA A 18 2.26 -1.79 9.47
N PRO A 19 2.05 -1.02 10.55
CA PRO A 19 0.84 -1.11 11.33
C PRO A 19 -0.28 -0.30 10.70
N TRP A 20 -0.06 0.36 9.56
CA TRP A 20 -1.06 1.20 8.91
C TRP A 20 -1.39 0.65 7.53
N SER A 21 -2.66 0.44 7.28
CA SER A 21 -3.22 0.19 5.95
C SER A 21 -4.20 1.31 5.63
N CYS A 22 -4.13 1.85 4.43
CA CYS A 22 -5.08 2.85 3.95
C CYS A 22 -5.66 2.41 2.60
N SER A 23 -6.90 2.76 2.35
CA SER A 23 -7.54 2.70 1.03
C SER A 23 -7.68 4.11 0.45
N ALA A 24 -7.71 4.20 -0.86
CA ALA A 24 -7.97 5.42 -1.59
C ALA A 24 -9.10 5.21 -2.59
N ASN A 25 -9.99 6.18 -2.70
CA ASN A 25 -11.03 6.23 -3.72
C ASN A 25 -10.55 7.07 -4.89
N GLY A 26 -10.80 6.60 -6.10
CA GLY A 26 -10.63 7.35 -7.33
C GLY A 26 -11.80 7.10 -8.29
N MET A 27 -11.82 7.84 -9.39
CA MET A 27 -12.77 7.64 -10.49
C MET A 27 -12.03 7.12 -11.71
N GLU A 28 -12.56 6.07 -12.33
CA GLU A 28 -12.07 5.64 -13.64
C GLU A 28 -12.20 6.80 -14.66
N PRO A 29 -11.29 6.91 -15.63
CA PRO A 29 -11.46 7.82 -16.75
C PRO A 29 -12.69 7.37 -17.56
N GLY A 30 -13.69 8.24 -17.65
CA GLY A 30 -14.85 7.98 -18.49
C GLY A 30 -14.47 8.12 -19.96
N PHE A 31 -14.56 7.04 -20.72
CA PHE A 31 -14.50 7.12 -22.17
C PHE A 31 -15.84 7.70 -22.68
N ASN A 32 -15.79 8.63 -23.64
CA ASN A 32 -16.93 9.37 -24.18
C ASN A 32 -17.60 10.41 -23.26
N GLY A 33 -16.83 11.15 -22.46
CA GLY A 33 -17.34 12.35 -21.75
C GLY A 33 -18.29 12.08 -20.58
N GLY A 34 -18.44 10.81 -20.17
CA GLY A 34 -19.18 10.42 -18.98
C GLY A 34 -18.36 10.48 -17.69
N PHE A 35 -19.04 10.46 -16.54
CA PHE A 35 -18.39 10.22 -15.26
C PHE A 35 -18.00 8.73 -15.17
N GLY A 36 -16.71 8.43 -15.02
CA GLY A 36 -16.28 7.04 -14.82
C GLY A 36 -16.66 6.51 -13.43
N ARG A 37 -16.51 5.20 -13.23
CA ARG A 37 -16.97 4.55 -12.01
C ARG A 37 -16.03 4.87 -10.86
N ARG A 38 -16.58 5.07 -9.66
CA ARG A 38 -15.78 5.13 -8.45
C ARG A 38 -15.19 3.75 -8.17
N ARG A 39 -13.89 3.72 -7.89
CA ARG A 39 -13.18 2.53 -7.43
C ARG A 39 -12.40 2.84 -6.17
N GLU A 40 -12.46 1.91 -5.24
CA GLU A 40 -11.60 1.90 -4.08
C GLU A 40 -10.40 0.99 -4.36
N VAL A 41 -9.21 1.49 -4.08
CA VAL A 41 -7.95 0.77 -4.22
C VAL A 41 -7.28 0.72 -2.85
N GLN A 42 -6.95 -0.47 -2.40
CA GLN A 42 -6.23 -0.64 -1.14
C GLN A 42 -4.73 -0.44 -1.36
N GLY A 43 -4.14 0.48 -0.60
CA GLY A 43 -2.71 0.74 -0.62
C GLY A 43 -1.92 -0.30 0.14
N PRO A 44 -0.64 -0.53 -0.23
CA PRO A 44 0.24 -1.38 0.55
C PRO A 44 0.46 -0.80 1.96
N SER A 45 0.55 -1.68 2.95
CA SER A 45 0.76 -1.29 4.34
C SER A 45 2.08 -0.51 4.51
N ALA A 46 2.10 0.46 5.44
CA ALA A 46 3.29 1.22 5.79
C ALA A 46 3.50 1.38 7.30
N ALA A 47 4.71 1.77 7.69
CA ALA A 47 5.11 1.99 9.08
C ALA A 47 4.39 3.19 9.73
N THR A 48 4.07 4.22 8.95
CA THR A 48 3.42 5.45 9.41
C THR A 48 2.14 5.72 8.64
N LEU A 49 1.17 6.39 9.27
CA LEU A 49 -0.08 6.79 8.64
C LEU A 49 0.17 7.63 7.38
N ARG A 50 1.08 8.61 7.44
CA ARG A 50 1.42 9.46 6.29
C ARG A 50 1.99 8.66 5.11
N GLN A 51 2.85 7.67 5.37
CA GLN A 51 3.33 6.79 4.30
C GLN A 51 2.24 5.87 3.76
N ALA A 52 1.35 5.34 4.61
CA ALA A 52 0.24 4.50 4.16
C ALA A 52 -0.75 5.28 3.28
N GLN A 53 -1.04 6.54 3.64
CA GLN A 53 -1.83 7.46 2.82
C GLN A 53 -1.17 7.73 1.46
N ALA A 54 0.11 8.08 1.45
CA ALA A 54 0.85 8.33 0.22
C ALA A 54 0.87 7.10 -0.69
N ARG A 55 1.11 5.92 -0.12
CA ARG A 55 1.11 4.64 -0.85
C ARG A 55 -0.27 4.27 -1.38
N ALA A 56 -1.34 4.53 -0.64
CA ALA A 56 -2.72 4.31 -1.10
C ALA A 56 -3.07 5.23 -2.27
N ILE A 57 -2.71 6.51 -2.20
CA ILE A 57 -2.91 7.44 -3.32
C ILE A 57 -2.06 7.01 -4.53
N GLN A 58 -0.80 6.63 -4.33
CA GLN A 58 0.08 6.13 -5.39
C GLN A 58 -0.49 4.86 -6.05
N ALA A 59 -1.02 3.93 -5.27
CA ALA A 59 -1.67 2.72 -5.79
C ALA A 59 -2.93 3.05 -6.58
N CYS A 60 -3.75 3.99 -6.10
CA CYS A 60 -4.93 4.48 -6.80
C CYS A 60 -4.56 5.12 -8.16
N MET A 61 -3.57 6.01 -8.18
CA MET A 61 -3.09 6.65 -9.41
C MET A 61 -2.44 5.63 -10.36
N GLY A 62 -1.67 4.68 -9.82
CA GLY A 62 -1.06 3.58 -10.58
C GLY A 62 -2.08 2.62 -11.19
N SER A 63 -3.30 2.58 -10.63
CA SER A 63 -4.45 1.85 -11.22
C SER A 63 -5.14 2.63 -12.34
N GLY A 64 -4.63 3.81 -12.71
CA GLY A 64 -5.19 4.66 -13.76
C GLY A 64 -6.43 5.46 -13.32
N LEU A 65 -6.69 5.58 -12.01
CA LEU A 65 -7.81 6.35 -11.50
C LEU A 65 -7.47 7.84 -11.38
N LEU A 66 -8.47 8.68 -11.61
CA LEU A 66 -8.43 10.13 -11.48
C LEU A 66 -9.04 10.57 -10.15
N ALA A 67 -8.66 11.76 -9.69
CA ALA A 67 -9.14 12.34 -8.42
C ALA A 67 -8.96 11.40 -7.20
N CYS A 68 -7.80 10.74 -7.13
CA CYS A 68 -7.46 9.82 -6.04
C CYS A 68 -7.34 10.53 -4.69
N GLY A 69 -8.13 10.11 -3.71
CA GLY A 69 -8.10 10.61 -2.34
C GLY A 69 -8.18 9.48 -1.32
N VAL A 70 -7.57 9.65 -0.15
CA VAL A 70 -7.63 8.64 0.93
C VAL A 70 -9.07 8.50 1.43
N SER A 71 -9.53 7.25 1.54
CA SER A 71 -10.87 6.85 1.95
C SER A 71 -10.90 6.50 3.43
N SER A 72 -10.15 5.47 3.79
CA SER A 72 -10.11 4.89 5.12
C SER A 72 -8.68 4.53 5.46
N CYS A 73 -8.29 4.71 6.71
CA CYS A 73 -7.03 4.22 7.24
C CYS A 73 -7.34 3.43 8.51
N SER A 74 -6.85 2.20 8.57
CA SER A 74 -6.95 1.36 9.75
C SER A 74 -5.56 0.99 10.23
N ARG A 75 -5.43 0.92 11.56
CA ARG A 75 -4.22 0.36 12.16
C ARG A 75 -4.39 -1.15 12.13
N LEU A 76 -3.54 -1.84 11.35
CA LEU A 76 -3.49 -3.29 11.33
C LEU A 76 -3.14 -3.76 12.74
N PRO A 77 -3.94 -4.66 13.35
CA PRO A 77 -3.52 -5.29 14.59
C PRO A 77 -2.22 -6.01 14.25
N PHE A 78 -1.17 -5.69 15.01
CA PHE A 78 0.12 -6.37 14.90
C PHE A 78 -0.16 -7.87 14.85
N LEU A 79 0.34 -8.56 13.82
CA LEU A 79 0.46 -10.01 13.86
C LEU A 79 1.34 -10.31 15.08
N THR A 80 0.70 -10.55 16.22
CA THR A 80 1.29 -11.23 17.36
C THR A 80 1.42 -12.69 16.96
N ARG A 81 2.48 -13.03 16.23
CA ARG A 81 2.99 -14.39 16.21
C ARG A 81 4.42 -14.44 15.75
#